data_AF-A0A939BUY7-F1
#
_entry.id   AF-A0A939BUY7-F1
#
_cell.length_a   1.000
_cell.length_b   1.000
_cell.length_c   1.000
_cell.angle_alpha   90.00
_cell.angle_beta   90.00
_cell.angle_gamma   90.00
#
_symmetry.space_group_name_H-M   'P 1'
#
loop_
_entity.id
_entity.type
_entity.pdbx_description
1 polymer ?
#
loop_
_entity_poly.entity_id
_entity_poly.type
_entity_poly.pdbx_seq_one_letter_code
_entity_poly.pdbx_strand_id
1 'polypeptide(L)'
;MKHPSLRTLSALTATSAVALVGAACTKADESGEGSAEPTQRVTDGATLKAGDYSAEGSYTTPGGEERLRVDLSLDSDGTVSAVKVTPEGVHPNSKRFQAKFAGGIADVVVGKPIASLNVDKVAGSSLSSGGFNAALDDIVAQAQG
;
A
#
# COMPACT_ATOMS: atom_id res chain seq x y z
N MET A 1 -36.97 -14.87 5.83
CA MET A 1 -35.88 -15.27 6.75
C MET A 1 -35.03 -14.02 6.97
N LYS A 2 -35.47 -13.10 7.83
CA LYS A 2 -35.02 -12.87 9.23
C LYS A 2 -33.54 -12.45 9.29
N HIS A 3 -33.27 -11.16 9.10
CA HIS A 3 -32.01 -10.53 9.46
C HIS A 3 -31.87 -10.48 10.98
N PRO A 4 -30.74 -10.87 11.57
CA PRO A 4 -30.41 -10.50 12.93
C PRO A 4 -29.67 -9.16 12.93
N SER A 5 -30.31 -8.17 13.55
CA SER A 5 -29.72 -6.92 13.99
C SER A 5 -29.14 -7.12 15.39
N LEU A 6 -27.89 -6.75 15.65
CA LEU A 6 -27.46 -6.38 17.00
C LEU A 6 -26.65 -5.08 16.95
N ARG A 7 -27.31 -4.04 17.46
CA ARG A 7 -26.71 -2.80 17.94
C ARG A 7 -26.22 -3.03 19.36
N THR A 8 -24.99 -2.63 19.66
CA THR A 8 -24.61 -2.27 21.04
C THR A 8 -23.64 -1.10 21.02
N LEU A 9 -24.15 0.05 21.48
CA LEU A 9 -23.37 1.23 21.91
C LEU A 9 -22.75 0.93 23.28
N SER A 10 -21.53 1.43 23.52
CA SER A 10 -21.11 1.87 24.86
C SER A 10 -19.87 2.75 24.74
N ALA A 11 -20.08 4.06 24.90
CA ALA A 11 -19.05 5.03 25.21
C ALA A 11 -18.79 4.98 26.73
N LEU A 12 -17.52 4.91 27.14
CA LEU A 12 -17.13 5.10 28.53
C LEU A 12 -15.98 6.10 28.59
N THR A 13 -16.31 7.33 28.96
CA THR A 13 -15.37 8.36 29.38
C THR A 13 -14.91 8.05 30.81
N ALA A 14 -13.61 7.92 31.02
CA ALA A 14 -13.01 7.91 32.35
C ALA A 14 -11.84 8.91 32.39
N THR A 15 -12.11 10.06 33.00
CA THR A 15 -11.12 11.02 33.47
C THR A 15 -10.53 10.54 34.79
N SER A 16 -9.20 10.50 34.92
CA SER A 16 -8.51 10.60 36.21
C SER A 16 -7.06 11.00 35.99
N ALA A 17 -6.71 12.19 36.49
CA ALA A 17 -5.34 12.68 36.63
C ALA A 17 -4.84 12.35 38.04
N VAL A 18 -3.66 11.74 38.15
CA VAL A 18 -2.88 11.66 39.40
C VAL A 18 -1.41 11.86 39.04
N ALA A 19 -0.78 12.83 39.70
CA ALA A 19 0.63 13.16 39.58
C ALA A 19 1.38 12.85 40.89
N LEU A 20 2.70 12.61 40.75
CA LEU A 20 3.82 12.81 41.68
C LEU A 20 4.54 11.57 42.30
N VAL A 21 5.81 11.45 41.89
CA VAL A 21 7.06 11.15 42.65
C VAL A 21 7.46 9.69 42.95
N GLY A 22 8.63 9.31 42.39
CA GLY A 22 9.72 8.70 43.19
C GLY A 22 10.31 7.33 42.77
N ALA A 23 11.54 7.37 42.22
CA ALA A 23 12.66 6.40 42.37
C ALA A 23 12.69 5.03 41.65
N ALA A 24 13.68 4.95 40.73
CA ALA A 24 14.67 3.87 40.50
C ALA A 24 14.27 2.50 39.89
N CYS A 25 14.71 2.34 38.64
CA CYS A 25 15.23 1.12 37.97
C CYS A 25 14.32 -0.11 37.84
N THR A 26 13.59 -0.19 36.71
CA THR A 26 13.61 -1.40 35.86
C THR A 26 13.47 -0.97 34.39
N LYS A 27 14.25 -1.58 33.49
CA LYS A 27 14.12 -1.43 32.03
C LYS A 27 12.73 -1.94 31.63
N ALA A 28 11.81 -1.04 31.30
CA ALA A 28 10.65 -1.36 30.50
C ALA A 28 10.99 -0.90 29.08
N ASP A 29 11.33 -1.88 28.25
CA ASP A 29 11.42 -1.75 26.81
C ASP A 29 10.03 -1.31 26.32
N GLU A 30 9.86 0.00 26.16
CA GLU A 30 8.71 0.56 25.48
C GLU A 30 8.76 -0.01 24.06
N SER A 31 7.87 -0.99 23.85
CA SER A 31 7.42 -1.40 22.55
C SER A 31 6.90 -0.16 21.85
N GLY A 32 7.79 0.49 21.10
CA GLY A 32 7.44 1.47 20.11
C GLY A 32 6.55 0.76 19.10
N GLU A 33 5.25 0.93 19.27
CA GLU A 33 4.31 0.95 18.15
C GLU A 33 4.84 2.04 17.21
N GLY A 34 5.73 1.62 16.32
CA GLY A 34 6.08 2.36 15.13
C GLY A 34 4.80 2.51 14.35
N SER A 35 4.11 3.61 14.60
CA SER A 35 3.16 4.18 13.66
C SER A 35 3.96 4.30 12.36
N ALA A 36 3.80 3.31 11.49
CA ALA A 36 4.33 3.36 10.15
C ALA A 36 3.59 4.52 9.49
N GLU A 37 4.17 5.71 9.60
CA GLU A 37 3.73 6.85 8.85
C GLU A 37 3.66 6.39 7.39
N PRO A 38 2.52 6.61 6.70
CA PRO A 38 2.41 6.17 5.32
C PRO A 38 3.57 6.80 4.56
N THR A 39 4.45 5.97 4.02
CA THR A 39 5.58 6.44 3.24
C THR A 39 4.99 7.06 1.98
N GLN A 40 4.85 8.39 1.99
CA GLN A 40 4.23 9.10 0.89
C GLN A 40 5.20 9.19 -0.27
N ARG A 41 4.69 8.94 -1.48
CA ARG A 41 5.40 9.20 -2.72
C ARG A 41 5.60 10.71 -2.85
N VAL A 42 6.82 11.12 -3.18
CA VAL A 42 7.15 12.53 -3.36
C VAL A 42 6.49 13.03 -4.64
N THR A 43 5.59 13.99 -4.52
CA THR A 43 4.95 14.64 -5.67
C THR A 43 5.46 16.07 -5.92
N ASP A 44 6.48 16.53 -5.19
CA ASP A 44 7.04 17.90 -5.26
C ASP A 44 6.00 19.05 -5.23
N GLY A 45 4.81 18.78 -4.67
CA GLY A 45 3.68 19.72 -4.70
C GLY A 45 3.01 19.89 -6.06
N ALA A 46 3.40 19.08 -7.05
CA ALA A 46 2.79 19.03 -8.37
C ALA A 46 1.40 18.40 -8.32
N THR A 47 0.48 18.96 -9.10
CA THR A 47 -0.83 18.37 -9.35
C THR A 47 -0.69 17.19 -10.29
N LEU A 48 -1.30 16.05 -9.95
CA LEU A 48 -1.36 14.90 -10.85
C LEU A 48 -2.46 15.11 -11.89
N LYS A 49 -2.16 14.79 -13.15
CA LYS A 49 -3.15 14.78 -14.22
C LYS A 49 -3.96 13.48 -14.17
N ALA A 50 -5.26 13.59 -14.45
CA ALA A 50 -6.10 12.43 -14.72
C ALA A 50 -5.69 11.78 -16.05
N GLY A 51 -5.83 10.46 -16.14
CA GLY A 51 -5.55 9.72 -17.36
C GLY A 51 -5.18 8.27 -17.11
N ASP A 52 -4.89 7.57 -18.20
CA ASP A 52 -4.38 6.21 -18.19
C ASP A 52 -2.85 6.22 -18.35
N TYR A 53 -2.18 5.52 -17.46
CA TYR A 53 -0.73 5.43 -17.37
C TYR A 53 -0.29 3.97 -17.40
N SER A 54 0.92 3.73 -17.93
CA SER A 54 1.51 2.39 -17.98
C SER A 54 3.00 2.47 -17.66
N ALA A 55 3.45 1.61 -16.75
CA ALA A 55 4.85 1.49 -16.39
C ALA A 55 5.23 0.03 -16.12
N GLU A 56 6.51 -0.27 -16.30
CA GLU A 56 7.09 -1.56 -15.92
C GLU A 56 7.81 -1.42 -14.59
N GLY A 57 7.56 -2.37 -13.69
CA GLY A 57 8.21 -2.46 -12.40
C GLY A 57 9.16 -3.64 -12.35
N SER A 58 10.41 -3.41 -11.99
CA SER A 58 11.41 -4.47 -11.82
C SER A 58 11.66 -4.76 -10.33
N TYR A 59 12.01 -6.02 -10.04
CA TYR A 59 12.44 -6.44 -8.71
C TYR A 59 13.37 -7.66 -8.80
N THR A 60 14.20 -7.84 -7.78
CA THR A 60 15.18 -8.93 -7.75
C THR A 60 14.68 -10.13 -6.97
N THR A 61 14.90 -11.32 -7.53
CA THR A 61 14.72 -12.61 -6.86
C THR A 61 16.06 -13.34 -6.77
N PRO A 62 16.19 -14.42 -5.96
CA PRO A 62 17.36 -15.29 -6.02
C PRO A 62 17.64 -15.89 -7.41
N GLY A 63 16.63 -15.94 -8.29
CA GLY A 63 16.76 -16.40 -9.67
C GLY A 63 17.14 -15.30 -10.68
N GLY A 64 17.32 -14.05 -10.24
CA GLY A 64 17.58 -12.90 -11.10
C GLY A 64 16.48 -11.84 -11.07
N GLU A 65 16.63 -10.85 -11.93
CA GLU A 65 15.65 -9.78 -12.11
C GLU A 65 14.36 -10.31 -12.73
N GLU A 66 13.22 -9.83 -12.22
CA GLU A 66 11.89 -10.11 -12.71
C GLU A 66 11.15 -8.79 -12.93
N ARG A 67 10.20 -8.78 -13.87
CA ARG A 67 9.39 -7.61 -14.19
C ARG A 67 7.90 -7.91 -14.11
N LEU A 68 7.11 -6.87 -13.92
CA LEU A 68 5.67 -6.86 -14.13
C LEU A 68 5.28 -5.52 -14.77
N ARG A 69 4.18 -5.51 -15.49
CA ARG A 69 3.61 -4.28 -16.05
C ARG A 69 2.40 -3.86 -15.25
N VAL A 70 2.29 -2.55 -15.03
CA VAL A 70 1.16 -1.92 -14.35
C VAL A 70 0.49 -0.96 -15.34
N ASP A 71 -0.79 -1.18 -15.57
CA ASP A 71 -1.67 -0.24 -16.27
C ASP A 71 -2.62 0.34 -15.21
N LEU A 72 -2.69 1.67 -15.11
CA LEU A 72 -3.38 2.36 -14.02
C LEU A 72 -4.12 3.59 -14.54
N SER A 73 -5.36 3.77 -14.09
CA SER A 73 -6.17 4.95 -14.38
C SER A 73 -6.25 5.86 -13.15
N LEU A 74 -6.00 7.16 -13.34
CA LEU A 74 -6.10 8.21 -12.33
C LEU A 74 -7.27 9.15 -12.61
N ASP A 75 -8.01 9.47 -11.56
CA ASP A 75 -8.96 10.58 -11.53
C ASP A 75 -8.24 11.93 -11.32
N SER A 76 -8.97 13.03 -11.48
CA SER A 76 -8.40 14.39 -11.43
C SER A 76 -7.85 14.81 -10.07
N ASP A 77 -8.19 14.09 -9.00
CA ASP A 77 -7.67 14.29 -7.65
C ASP A 77 -6.45 13.38 -7.34
N GLY A 78 -6.00 12.57 -8.30
CA GLY A 78 -4.92 11.60 -8.13
C GLY A 78 -5.38 10.30 -7.45
N THR A 79 -6.68 10.05 -7.36
CA THR A 79 -7.24 8.78 -6.89
C THR A 79 -7.15 7.72 -7.99
N VAL A 80 -6.77 6.49 -7.62
CA VAL A 80 -6.75 5.35 -8.54
C VAL A 80 -8.18 4.88 -8.80
N SER A 81 -8.65 4.97 -10.05
CA SER A 81 -9.98 4.50 -10.45
C SER A 81 -9.96 3.09 -11.02
N ALA A 82 -8.84 2.67 -11.63
CA ALA A 82 -8.64 1.31 -12.10
C ALA A 82 -7.16 0.91 -12.05
N VAL A 83 -6.91 -0.39 -11.91
CA VAL A 83 -5.56 -0.95 -11.97
C VAL A 83 -5.61 -2.33 -12.62
N LYS A 84 -4.58 -2.64 -13.41
CA LYS A 84 -4.29 -3.97 -13.93
C LYS A 84 -2.81 -4.23 -13.82
N VAL A 85 -2.47 -5.42 -13.33
CA VAL A 85 -1.09 -5.90 -13.32
C VAL A 85 -0.98 -7.07 -14.27
N THR A 86 -0.05 -6.97 -15.23
CA THR A 86 0.27 -8.03 -16.18
C THR A 86 1.56 -8.72 -15.71
N PRO A 87 1.50 -10.01 -15.34
CA PRO A 87 2.69 -10.77 -14.99
C PRO A 87 3.67 -10.90 -16.17
N GLU A 88 4.92 -10.54 -15.97
CA GLU A 88 6.00 -10.73 -16.95
C GLU A 88 7.13 -11.63 -16.44
N GLY A 89 6.91 -12.25 -15.26
CA GLY A 89 7.92 -13.09 -14.63
C GLY A 89 8.32 -14.28 -15.51
N VAL A 90 9.62 -14.57 -15.57
CA VAL A 90 10.17 -15.66 -16.39
C VAL A 90 10.28 -16.97 -15.61
N HIS A 91 10.57 -16.91 -14.30
CA HIS A 91 10.67 -18.11 -13.47
C HIS A 91 9.30 -18.62 -12.99
N PRO A 92 9.12 -19.94 -12.81
CA PRO A 92 7.83 -20.53 -12.41
C PRO A 92 7.24 -19.95 -11.12
N ASN A 93 8.08 -19.69 -10.10
CA ASN A 93 7.63 -19.07 -8.86
C ASN A 93 7.15 -17.63 -9.07
N SER A 94 7.87 -16.86 -9.88
CA SER A 94 7.52 -15.47 -10.21
C SER A 94 6.18 -15.40 -10.93
N LYS A 95 5.96 -16.24 -11.95
CA LYS A 95 4.66 -16.35 -12.65
C LYS A 95 3.53 -16.63 -11.68
N ARG A 96 3.70 -17.61 -10.78
CA ARG A 96 2.68 -17.99 -9.80
C ARG A 96 2.35 -16.85 -8.84
N PHE A 97 3.35 -16.18 -8.28
CA PHE A 97 3.13 -15.12 -7.29
C PHE A 97 2.67 -13.81 -7.91
N GLN A 98 3.16 -13.45 -9.09
CA GLN A 98 2.65 -12.30 -9.83
C GLN A 98 1.19 -12.49 -10.26
N ALA A 99 0.80 -13.70 -10.69
CA ALA A 99 -0.61 -13.97 -11.00
C ALA A 99 -1.51 -13.82 -9.77
N LYS A 100 -1.05 -14.30 -8.60
CA LYS A 100 -1.77 -14.08 -7.32
C LYS A 100 -1.85 -12.61 -6.94
N PHE A 101 -0.75 -11.88 -7.10
CA PHE A 101 -0.69 -10.44 -6.84
C PHE A 101 -1.66 -9.67 -7.74
N ALA A 102 -1.62 -9.92 -9.05
CA ALA A 102 -2.51 -9.32 -10.04
C ALA A 102 -3.99 -9.57 -9.74
N GLY A 103 -4.32 -10.75 -9.21
CA GLY A 103 -5.69 -11.09 -8.82
C GLY A 103 -6.21 -10.41 -7.56
N GLY A 104 -5.35 -9.81 -6.73
CA GLY A 104 -5.75 -9.18 -5.47
C GLY A 104 -5.41 -7.69 -5.34
N ILE A 105 -4.62 -7.13 -6.26
CA ILE A 105 -4.11 -5.77 -6.11
C ILE A 105 -5.19 -4.70 -6.20
N ALA A 106 -6.21 -4.91 -7.04
CA ALA A 106 -7.30 -3.94 -7.23
C ALA A 106 -8.04 -3.64 -5.91
N ASP A 107 -8.31 -4.67 -5.10
CA ASP A 107 -8.99 -4.53 -3.81
C ASP A 107 -8.20 -3.69 -2.80
N VAL A 108 -6.89 -3.54 -3.01
CA VAL A 108 -5.98 -2.83 -2.10
C VAL A 108 -5.83 -1.36 -2.49
N VAL A 109 -5.88 -1.04 -3.78
CA VAL A 109 -5.42 0.27 -4.29
C VAL A 109 -6.51 1.11 -4.95
N VAL A 110 -7.57 0.51 -5.49
CA VAL A 110 -8.66 1.28 -6.13
C VAL A 110 -9.39 2.11 -5.08
N GLY A 111 -9.68 3.36 -5.41
CA GLY A 111 -10.29 4.34 -4.52
C GLY A 111 -9.31 5.01 -3.54
N LYS A 112 -7.99 4.82 -3.73
CA LYS A 112 -6.96 5.45 -2.88
C LYS A 112 -6.11 6.44 -3.68
N PRO A 113 -5.59 7.50 -3.02
CA PRO A 113 -4.65 8.41 -3.66
C PRO A 113 -3.33 7.69 -3.99
N ILE A 114 -2.88 7.78 -5.24
CA ILE A 114 -1.64 7.11 -5.70
C ILE A 114 -0.40 7.55 -4.90
N ALA A 115 -0.36 8.82 -4.49
CA ALA A 115 0.73 9.38 -3.69
C ALA A 115 0.85 8.76 -2.29
N SER A 116 -0.23 8.15 -1.77
CA SER A 116 -0.23 7.50 -0.46
C SER A 116 0.02 5.99 -0.51
N LEU A 117 0.06 5.40 -1.71
CA LEU A 117 0.14 3.95 -1.86
C LEU A 117 1.54 3.44 -1.56
N ASN A 118 1.68 2.60 -0.55
CA ASN A 118 2.85 1.74 -0.40
C ASN A 118 2.37 0.33 -0.09
N VAL A 119 2.54 -0.59 -1.03
CA VAL A 119 2.00 -1.95 -0.90
C VAL A 119 3.09 -2.87 -0.37
N ASP A 120 2.86 -3.51 0.77
CA ASP A 120 3.85 -4.44 1.34
C ASP A 120 3.70 -5.87 0.83
N LYS A 121 2.45 -6.37 0.78
CA LYS A 121 2.14 -7.75 0.43
C LYS A 121 0.70 -7.89 -0.04
N VAL A 122 0.50 -8.60 -1.16
CA VAL A 122 -0.82 -8.99 -1.63
C VAL A 122 -0.83 -10.47 -1.95
N ALA A 123 -1.83 -11.20 -1.44
CA ALA A 123 -2.00 -12.64 -1.66
C ALA A 123 -0.72 -13.48 -1.39
N GLY A 124 0.10 -13.05 -0.42
CA GLY A 124 1.36 -13.71 -0.07
C GLY A 124 2.59 -13.31 -0.90
N SER A 125 2.46 -12.40 -1.88
CA SER A 125 3.59 -11.91 -2.69
C SER A 125 4.06 -10.53 -2.22
N SER A 126 5.25 -10.46 -1.61
CA SER A 126 5.88 -9.17 -1.25
C SER A 126 6.85 -8.66 -2.32
N LEU A 127 7.54 -9.56 -3.03
CA LEU A 127 8.48 -9.15 -4.09
C LEU A 127 7.76 -8.49 -5.26
N SER A 128 6.58 -9.00 -5.63
CA SER A 128 5.74 -8.34 -6.64
C SER A 128 5.26 -6.96 -6.19
N SER A 129 5.06 -6.75 -4.88
CA SER A 129 4.75 -5.41 -4.37
C SER A 129 5.90 -4.44 -4.59
N GLY A 130 7.16 -4.90 -4.48
CA GLY A 130 8.34 -4.09 -4.79
C GLY A 130 8.34 -3.58 -6.23
N GLY A 131 8.14 -4.48 -7.20
CA GLY A 131 8.00 -4.09 -8.61
C GLY A 131 6.80 -3.16 -8.84
N PHE A 132 5.65 -3.47 -8.23
CA PHE A 132 4.46 -2.62 -8.34
C PHE A 132 4.69 -1.20 -7.81
N ASN A 133 5.31 -1.06 -6.63
CA ASN A 133 5.62 0.24 -6.06
C ASN A 133 6.61 1.03 -6.94
N ALA A 134 7.60 0.36 -7.54
CA ALA A 134 8.50 1.00 -8.51
C ALA A 134 7.75 1.51 -9.75
N ALA A 135 6.82 0.72 -10.29
CA ALA A 135 5.98 1.17 -11.40
C ALA A 135 5.08 2.35 -11.01
N LEU A 136 4.59 2.41 -9.76
CA LEU A 136 3.83 3.57 -9.27
C LEU A 136 4.69 4.83 -9.16
N ASP A 137 5.98 4.72 -8.81
CA ASP A 137 6.90 5.86 -8.81
C ASP A 137 7.01 6.47 -10.22
N ASP A 138 7.20 5.62 -11.23
CA ASP A 138 7.26 6.03 -12.63
C ASP A 138 5.94 6.64 -13.11
N ILE A 139 4.80 6.06 -12.75
CA ILE A 139 3.48 6.60 -13.08
C ILE A 139 3.26 7.97 -12.45
N VAL A 140 3.65 8.16 -11.18
CA VAL A 140 3.58 9.47 -10.53
C VAL A 140 4.42 10.48 -11.29
N ALA A 141 5.65 10.14 -11.67
CA ALA A 141 6.50 11.02 -12.48
C ALA A 141 5.88 11.37 -13.84
N GLN A 142 5.23 10.41 -14.51
CA GLN A 142 4.51 10.63 -15.77
C GLN A 142 3.27 11.52 -15.61
N ALA A 143 2.59 11.43 -14.46
CA ALA A 143 1.34 12.13 -14.19
C ALA A 143 1.53 13.58 -13.70
N GLN A 144 2.74 13.95 -13.26
CA GLN A 144 3.06 15.33 -12.88
C GLN A 144 2.95 16.27 -14.10
N GLY A 145 2.39 17.47 -13.90
CA GLY A 145 2.52 18.55 -14.87
C GLY A 145 1.66 19.76 -14.57
#